data_AF-A0A7C7E3W5-F1
#
_entry.id   AF-A0A7C7E3W5-F1
#
_cell.length_a   1.000
_cell.length_b   1.000
_cell.length_c   1.000
_cell.angle_alpha   90.00
_cell.angle_beta   90.00
_cell.angle_gamma   90.00
#
_symmetry.space_group_name_H-M   'P 1'
#
loop_
_entity.id
_entity.type
_entity.pdbx_description
1 polymer ?
#
loop_
_entity_poly.entity_id
_entity_poly.type
_entity_poly.pdbx_seq_one_letter_code
_entity_poly.pdbx_strand_id
1 'polypeptide(L)'
;KGFFNNIIKKTKTRQKDIVEVGLPGLCIKVSRNINLNVPHELTVIIPRAEMRKKCLNDDCSKYEYEVIYSSITIVHAPRHPLAGPSSPIPSEILKNPQK
;
A
#
# COMPACT_ATOMS: atom_id res chain seq x y z
N LYS A 1 -20.40 -46.62 7.76
CA LYS A 1 -18.97 -46.25 7.58
C LYS A 1 -18.92 -44.80 7.14
N GLY A 2 -18.52 -43.90 8.04
CA GLY A 2 -18.70 -42.46 7.92
C GLY A 2 -17.79 -41.83 6.85
N PHE A 3 -18.37 -40.95 6.06
CA PHE A 3 -17.70 -40.08 5.10
C PHE A 3 -17.19 -38.83 5.83
N PHE A 4 -15.92 -38.83 6.24
CA PHE A 4 -15.26 -37.61 6.70
C PHE A 4 -14.88 -36.77 5.48
N ASN A 5 -15.78 -35.89 5.06
CA ASN A 5 -15.44 -34.83 4.11
C ASN A 5 -14.45 -33.88 4.78
N ASN A 6 -13.25 -33.77 4.20
CA ASN A 6 -12.21 -32.81 4.56
C ASN A 6 -12.73 -31.37 4.41
N ILE A 7 -13.31 -30.83 5.48
CA ILE A 7 -13.56 -29.39 5.62
C ILE A 7 -12.24 -28.73 6.02
N ILE A 8 -11.34 -28.56 5.05
CA ILE A 8 -10.26 -27.58 5.19
C ILE A 8 -10.95 -26.23 5.04
N LYS A 9 -11.37 -25.64 6.17
CA LYS A 9 -11.75 -24.22 6.22
C LYS A 9 -10.52 -23.43 5.72
N LYS A 10 -10.57 -22.94 4.48
CA LYS A 10 -9.67 -21.89 4.00
C LYS A 10 -9.73 -20.77 5.03
N THR A 11 -8.71 -20.66 5.87
CA THR A 11 -8.53 -19.52 6.76
C THR A 11 -8.42 -18.31 5.84
N LYS A 12 -9.39 -17.40 5.90
CA LYS A 12 -9.27 -16.09 5.23
C LYS A 12 -7.95 -15.48 5.69
N THR A 13 -7.03 -15.29 4.76
CA THR A 13 -5.73 -14.66 5.04
C THR A 13 -6.01 -13.24 5.50
N ARG A 14 -5.80 -12.96 6.80
CA ARG A 14 -5.84 -11.61 7.34
C ARG A 14 -4.67 -10.84 6.75
N GLN A 15 -4.94 -9.72 6.09
CA GLN A 15 -3.89 -8.82 5.65
C GLN A 15 -3.42 -7.99 6.85
N LYS A 16 -2.12 -8.09 7.15
CA LYS A 16 -1.48 -7.33 8.22
C LYS A 16 -0.40 -6.45 7.62
N ASP A 17 -0.58 -5.14 7.71
CA ASP A 17 0.39 -4.14 7.23
C ASP A 17 0.89 -3.32 8.40
N ILE A 18 2.20 -3.15 8.50
CA ILE A 18 2.82 -2.26 9.48
C ILE A 18 3.81 -1.37 8.74
N VAL A 19 3.69 -0.06 8.93
CA VAL A 19 4.65 0.93 8.46
C VAL A 19 4.99 1.84 9.62
N GLU A 20 6.28 2.11 9.77
CA GLU A 20 6.81 3.05 10.76
C GLU A 20 7.78 3.99 10.04
N VAL A 21 7.54 5.30 10.18
CA VAL A 21 8.34 6.36 9.59
C VAL A 21 8.97 7.13 10.74
N GLY A 22 10.29 7.03 10.85
CA GLY A 22 11.09 7.79 11.81
C GLY A 22 11.80 8.95 11.13
N LEU A 23 11.49 10.16 11.56
CA LEU A 23 12.15 11.41 11.19
C LEU A 23 12.50 12.18 12.48
N PRO A 24 13.56 13.01 12.52
CA PRO A 24 13.84 13.86 13.67
C PRO A 24 12.60 14.61 14.19
N GLY A 25 12.20 14.32 15.43
CA GLY A 25 11.01 14.94 16.04
C GLY A 25 9.66 14.46 15.48
N LEU A 26 9.62 13.47 14.59
CA LEU A 26 8.40 12.95 13.98
C LEU A 26 8.45 11.43 13.83
N CYS A 27 7.57 10.73 14.54
CA CYS A 27 7.36 9.30 14.37
C CYS A 27 5.92 9.07 13.90
N ILE A 28 5.76 8.38 12.77
CA ILE A 28 4.45 8.01 12.24
C ILE A 28 4.37 6.51 12.15
N LYS A 29 3.34 5.93 12.78
CA LYS A 29 3.09 4.50 12.77
C LYS A 29 1.71 4.18 12.24
N VAL A 30 1.66 3.29 11.25
CA VAL A 30 0.43 2.74 10.70
C VAL A 30 0.47 1.24 10.88
N SER A 31 -0.53 0.69 11.57
CA SER A 31 -0.70 -0.74 11.77
C SER A 31 -2.12 -1.12 11.39
N ARG A 32 -2.25 -2.13 10.54
CA ARG A 32 -3.53 -2.58 10.00
C ARG A 32 -3.60 -4.08 10.11
N ASN A 33 -4.77 -4.57 10.51
CA ASN A 33 -5.08 -5.99 10.61
C ASN A 33 -6.50 -6.17 10.11
N ILE A 34 -6.65 -6.39 8.80
CA ILE A 34 -7.94 -6.34 8.12
C ILE A 34 -8.24 -7.66 7.43
N ASN A 35 -9.49 -8.10 7.53
CA ASN A 35 -9.98 -9.33 6.93
C ASN A 35 -10.76 -9.00 5.65
N LEU A 36 -10.04 -8.66 4.58
CA LEU A 36 -10.63 -8.25 3.31
C LEU A 36 -10.32 -9.27 2.21
N ASN A 37 -11.30 -9.49 1.33
CA ASN A 37 -11.20 -10.43 0.20
C ASN A 37 -10.44 -9.82 -1.00
N VAL A 38 -10.20 -8.52 -0.99
CA VAL A 38 -9.49 -7.78 -2.04
C VAL A 38 -8.17 -7.28 -1.45
N PRO A 39 -7.03 -7.36 -2.16
CA PRO A 39 -5.77 -6.84 -1.67
C PRO A 39 -5.83 -5.31 -1.50
N HIS A 40 -5.30 -4.81 -0.38
CA HIS A 40 -5.20 -3.38 -0.09
C HIS A 40 -3.77 -2.89 -0.23
N GLU A 41 -3.58 -1.70 -0.76
CA GLU A 41 -2.28 -1.04 -0.84
C GLU A 41 -2.13 -0.02 0.28
N LEU A 42 -0.95 -0.01 0.89
CA LEU A 42 -0.51 1.06 1.78
C LEU A 42 0.64 1.78 1.09
N THR A 43 0.46 3.09 0.87
CA THR A 43 1.47 3.93 0.25
C THR A 43 1.85 5.04 1.20
N VAL A 44 3.15 5.24 1.37
CA VAL A 44 3.71 6.38 2.11
C VAL A 44 4.53 7.20 1.13
N ILE A 45 4.19 8.48 1.02
CA ILE A 45 4.86 9.44 0.15
C ILE A 45 5.47 10.51 1.03
N ILE A 46 6.79 10.69 0.93
CA ILE A 46 7.55 11.71 1.64
C ILE A 46 8.26 12.58 0.59
N PRO A 47 7.59 13.59 0.02
CA PRO A 47 8.14 14.39 -1.06
C PRO A 47 9.37 15.19 -0.64
N ARG A 48 9.41 15.67 0.62
CA ARG A 48 10.55 16.43 1.14
C ARG A 48 10.80 16.10 2.61
N ALA A 49 11.97 15.53 2.88
CA ALA A 49 12.54 15.38 4.21
C ALA A 49 14.00 15.83 4.14
N GLU A 50 14.25 17.10 4.44
CA GLU A 50 15.57 17.71 4.37
C GLU A 50 16.11 18.03 5.76
N MET A 51 17.40 17.78 5.94
CA MET A 51 18.15 18.24 7.10
C MET A 51 19.21 19.20 6.58
N ARG A 52 19.14 20.45 7.03
CA ARG A 52 20.06 21.51 6.64
C ARG A 52 20.92 21.88 7.84
N LYS A 53 22.23 21.91 7.62
CA LYS A 53 23.21 22.36 8.60
C LYS A 53 23.98 23.52 7.99
N LYS A 54 23.98 24.67 8.66
CA LYS A 54 24.75 25.85 8.26
C LYS A 54 25.76 26.17 9.34
N CYS A 55 27.04 26.05 9.02
CA CYS A 55 28.10 26.46 9.94
C CYS A 55 28.20 27.98 9.99
N LEU A 56 28.34 28.51 11.21
CA LEU A 56 28.44 29.95 11.47
C LEU A 56 29.90 30.40 11.65
N ASN A 57 30.84 29.46 11.64
CA ASN A 57 32.27 29.67 11.80
C ASN A 57 33.09 28.60 11.05
N ASP A 58 34.37 28.88 10.83
CA ASP A 58 35.28 28.07 9.99
C ASP A 58 35.50 26.64 10.50
N ASP A 59 35.44 26.44 11.81
CA ASP A 59 35.58 25.14 12.46
C ASP A 59 34.24 24.40 12.63
N CYS A 60 33.12 24.99 12.17
CA CYS A 60 31.76 24.47 12.32
C CYS A 60 31.35 24.18 13.79
N SER A 61 32.05 24.73 14.78
CA SER A 61 31.70 24.51 16.19
C SER A 61 30.39 25.19 16.59
N LYS A 62 29.98 26.21 15.83
CA LYS A 62 28.66 26.84 15.91
C LYS A 62 27.91 26.59 14.60
N TYR A 63 26.70 26.07 14.69
CA TYR A 63 25.88 25.84 13.51
C TYR A 63 24.40 26.05 13.80
N GLU A 64 23.69 26.42 12.74
CA GLU A 64 22.24 26.34 12.67
C GLU A 64 21.84 24.99 12.07
N TYR A 65 20.81 24.39 12.65
CA TYR A 65 20.24 23.14 12.17
C TYR A 65 18.76 23.33 11.92
N GLU A 66 18.34 23.04 10.70
CA GLU A 66 16.95 23.17 10.26
C GLU A 66 16.51 21.82 9.69
N VAL A 67 15.29 21.43 10.05
CA VAL A 67 14.66 20.21 9.54
C VAL A 67 13.38 20.60 8.84
N ILE A 68 13.26 20.22 7.57
CA ILE A 68 12.12 20.58 6.72
C ILE A 68 11.41 19.29 6.28
N TYR A 69 10.16 19.16 6.72
CA TYR A 69 9.24 18.14 6.24
C TYR A 69 8.13 18.80 5.43
N SER A 70 7.93 18.39 4.17
CA SER A 70 6.83 18.87 3.34
C SER A 70 6.07 17.73 2.70
N SER A 71 4.75 17.85 2.71
CA SER A 71 3.82 17.04 1.93
C SER A 71 3.84 15.53 2.26
N ILE A 72 4.14 15.17 3.51
CA ILE A 72 4.08 13.77 3.98
C ILE A 72 2.65 13.26 3.86
N THR A 73 2.45 12.23 3.04
CA THR A 73 1.14 11.66 2.75
C THR A 73 1.17 10.17 3.03
N ILE A 74 0.14 9.67 3.71
CA ILE A 74 -0.07 8.23 3.91
C ILE A 74 -1.43 7.88 3.34
N VAL A 75 -1.43 7.00 2.35
CA VAL A 75 -2.63 6.58 1.62
C VAL A 75 -2.88 5.11 1.86
N HIS A 76 -4.14 4.81 2.14
CA HIS A 76 -4.64 3.45 2.13
C HIS A 76 -5.71 3.34 1.03
N ALA A 77 -5.44 2.48 0.03
CA ALA A 77 -6.33 2.29 -1.11
C ALA A 77 -6.71 0.81 -1.28
N PRO A 78 -8.02 0.46 -1.27
CA PRO A 78 -8.48 -0.83 -1.78
C PRO A 78 -8.13 -0.95 -3.27
N ARG A 79 -7.57 -2.09 -3.70
CA ARG A 79 -7.54 -2.36 -5.15
C ARG A 79 -8.96 -2.58 -5.65
N HIS A 80 -9.22 -2.24 -6.90
CA HIS A 80 -10.48 -2.65 -7.54
C HIS A 80 -10.54 -4.19 -7.58
N PRO A 81 -11.71 -4.82 -7.38
CA PRO A 81 -11.86 -6.25 -7.62
C PRO A 81 -11.33 -6.59 -9.01
N LEU A 82 -10.58 -7.70 -9.11
CA LEU A 82 -10.18 -8.24 -10.41
C LEU A 82 -11.45 -8.37 -11.25
N ALA A 83 -11.40 -7.89 -12.51
CA ALA A 83 -12.51 -8.02 -13.43
C ALA A 83 -12.97 -9.48 -13.41
N GLY A 84 -14.28 -9.69 -13.21
CA GLY A 84 -14.88 -11.01 -13.30
C GLY A 84 -14.57 -11.64 -14.67
N PRO A 85 -14.82 -12.96 -14.85
CA PRO A 85 -14.60 -13.60 -16.13
C PRO A 85 -15.23 -12.76 -17.24
N SER A 86 -14.46 -12.50 -18.30
CA SER A 86 -14.91 -11.75 -19.47
C SER A 86 -16.30 -12.23 -19.86
N SER A 87 -17.25 -11.30 -20.00
CA SER A 87 -18.59 -11.62 -20.48
C SER A 87 -18.47 -12.51 -21.72
N PRO A 88 -19.23 -13.62 -21.81
CA PRO A 88 -19.17 -14.49 -22.97
C PRO A 88 -19.44 -13.63 -24.21
N ILE A 89 -18.53 -13.71 -25.18
CA ILE A 89 -18.66 -13.03 -26.46
C ILE A 89 -20.06 -13.37 -27.01
N PRO A 90 -20.91 -12.38 -27.33
CA PRO A 90 -22.23 -12.65 -27.91
C PRO A 90 -22.07 -13.53 -29.15
N SER A 91 -22.80 -14.65 -29.15
CA SER A 91 -22.77 -15.67 -30.21
C SER A 91 -23.22 -15.17 -31.59
N GLU A 92 -23.67 -13.91 -31.69
CA GLU A 92 -23.99 -13.25 -32.97
C GLU A 92 -22.74 -12.97 -33.81
N ILE A 93 -21.55 -12.83 -33.21
CA ILE A 93 -20.31 -12.55 -33.96
C ILE A 93 -19.78 -13.80 -34.69
N LEU A 94 -20.17 -15.01 -34.27
CA LEU A 94 -19.70 -16.27 -34.87
C LEU A 94 -20.52 -16.72 -36.10
N LYS A 95 -21.60 -16.00 -36.47
CA LYS A 95 -22.54 -16.44 -37.51
C LYS A 95 -22.32 -15.87 -38.92
N ASN A 96 -21.33 -15.00 -39.13
CA ASN A 96 -20.99 -14.56 -40.48
C ASN A 96 -19.63 -15.13 -40.92
N PRO A 97 -19.58 -16.37 -41.44
CA PRO A 97 -18.53 -16.69 -42.40
C PRO A 97 -18.76 -15.82 -43.64
N GLN A 98 -17.70 -15.14 -44.06
CA GLN A 98 -17.72 -14.21 -45.17
C GLN A 98 -18.30 -14.84 -46.44
N LYS A 99 -19.08 -14.02 -47.16
CA LYS A 99 -19.56 -14.27 -48.52
C LYS A 99 -18.44 -13.97 -49.52
#